data_AF-A0A953R6Q8-F1
#
_entry.id   AF-A0A953R6Q8-F1
#
_cell.length_a   1.000
_cell.length_b   1.000
_cell.length_c   1.000
_cell.angle_alpha   90.00
_cell.angle_beta   90.00
_cell.angle_gamma   90.00
#
_symmetry.space_group_name_H-M   'P 1'
#
loop_
_entity.id
_entity.type
_entity.pdbx_description
1 polymer ?
#
loop_
_entity_poly.entity_id
_entity_poly.type
_entity_poly.pdbx_seq_one_letter_code
_entity_poly.pdbx_strand_id
1 'polypeptide(L)'
;MKLWIGIVCSVLASLAGDASTARIQEAATRAVAIIQKSQNNWYAKASCVSCHQQVFPALAFRAAREHGIPVDEKAAHADAAAAFGFYSNLERAAEFTYVIDPALNDSYGMIAANAAGVRPSLVTAVYARLVAARQEPDGHWETGDVRPPQSYSPFTTTAITVRAIQLYGHPSQKADVLTRVARARSWLVFPPASRDRGARVPTAGRLLGRRGSGHAPEDGHGTQSHAAGRWGLELA
;
A
#
# COMPACT_ATOMS: atom_id res chain seq x y z
N MET A 1 -48.53 4.16 1.06
CA MET A 1 -47.27 3.45 1.39
C MET A 1 -46.05 3.94 0.60
N LYS A 2 -46.08 4.06 -0.74
CA LYS A 2 -44.90 4.46 -1.54
C LYS A 2 -44.38 5.89 -1.28
N LEU A 3 -45.26 6.84 -0.94
CA LEU A 3 -44.87 8.22 -0.61
C LEU A 3 -44.13 8.35 0.73
N TRP A 4 -44.46 7.50 1.71
CA TRP A 4 -43.85 7.53 3.05
C TRP A 4 -42.42 7.00 3.03
N ILE A 5 -42.13 6.00 2.19
CA ILE A 5 -40.78 5.47 2.01
C ILE A 5 -39.85 6.52 1.37
N GLY A 6 -40.35 7.27 0.38
CA GLY A 6 -39.58 8.34 -0.26
C GLY A 6 -39.23 9.50 0.69
N ILE A 7 -40.17 9.90 1.55
CA ILE A 7 -39.93 10.96 2.55
C ILE A 7 -38.95 10.50 3.63
N VAL A 8 -39.05 9.24 4.10
CA VAL A 8 -38.12 8.68 5.10
C VAL A 8 -36.69 8.58 4.53
N CYS A 9 -36.51 8.18 3.27
CA CYS A 9 -35.19 8.13 2.64
C CYS A 9 -34.56 9.53 2.46
N SER A 10 -35.34 10.55 2.11
CA SER A 10 -34.84 11.92 1.95
C SER A 10 -34.48 12.58 3.29
N VAL A 11 -35.23 12.30 4.36
CA VAL A 11 -34.91 12.79 5.72
C VAL A 11 -33.66 12.13 6.28
N LEU A 12 -33.45 10.83 6.04
CA LEU A 12 -32.23 10.11 6.45
C LEU A 12 -30.98 10.61 5.71
N ALA A 13 -31.09 10.94 4.42
CA ALA A 13 -30.00 11.54 3.64
C ALA A 13 -29.66 12.96 4.12
N SER A 14 -30.63 13.70 4.66
CA SER A 14 -30.43 15.06 5.20
C SER A 14 -29.86 15.08 6.63
N LEU A 15 -30.01 13.97 7.37
CA LEU A 15 -29.46 13.75 8.71
C LEU A 15 -28.07 13.11 8.69
N ALA A 16 -27.62 12.63 7.52
CA ALA A 16 -26.24 12.23 7.28
C ALA A 16 -25.36 13.48 7.13
N GLY A 17 -25.29 14.31 8.17
CA GLY A 17 -24.26 15.33 8.27
C GLY A 17 -22.88 14.67 8.25
N ASP A 18 -21.88 15.38 7.72
CA ASP A 18 -20.49 14.93 7.75
C ASP A 18 -20.14 14.43 9.16
N ALA A 19 -19.50 13.26 9.23
CA ALA A 19 -19.09 12.70 10.51
C ALA A 19 -18.18 13.71 11.21
N SER A 20 -18.56 14.12 12.44
CA SER A 20 -17.74 15.04 13.20
C SER A 20 -16.33 14.47 13.37
N THR A 21 -15.32 15.35 13.40
CA THR A 21 -13.91 14.95 13.63
C THR A 21 -13.77 14.05 14.85
N ALA A 22 -14.53 14.33 15.92
CA ALA A 22 -14.56 13.49 17.12
C ALA A 22 -15.04 12.06 16.85
N ARG A 23 -16.12 11.89 16.05
CA ARG A 23 -16.64 10.57 15.68
C ARG A 23 -15.64 9.80 14.81
N ILE A 24 -14.94 10.49 13.89
CA ILE A 24 -13.88 9.90 13.05
C ILE A 24 -12.72 9.41 13.93
N GLN A 25 -12.25 10.24 14.86
CA GLN A 25 -11.16 9.90 15.79
C GLN A 25 -11.53 8.71 16.70
N GLU A 26 -12.75 8.69 17.23
CA GLU A 26 -13.24 7.58 18.05
C GLU A 26 -13.28 6.27 17.25
N ALA A 27 -13.81 6.30 16.03
CA ALA A 27 -13.87 5.14 15.15
C ALA A 27 -12.47 4.62 14.79
N ALA A 28 -11.54 5.51 14.46
CA ALA A 28 -10.15 5.17 14.17
C ALA A 28 -9.44 4.55 15.39
N THR A 29 -9.64 5.14 16.57
CA THR A 29 -9.09 4.62 17.83
C THR A 29 -9.57 3.19 18.11
N ARG A 30 -10.86 2.94 17.94
CA ARG A 30 -11.43 1.59 18.07
C ARG A 30 -10.87 0.61 17.04
N ALA A 31 -10.71 1.05 15.79
CA ALA A 31 -10.13 0.21 14.74
C ALA A 31 -8.69 -0.21 15.06
N VAL A 32 -7.84 0.73 15.51
CA VAL A 32 -6.47 0.45 15.94
C VAL A 32 -6.45 -0.56 17.09
N ALA A 33 -7.30 -0.38 18.11
CA ALA A 33 -7.38 -1.31 19.24
C ALA A 33 -7.80 -2.73 18.81
N ILE A 34 -8.74 -2.85 17.87
CA ILE A 34 -9.16 -4.16 17.33
C ILE A 34 -8.02 -4.82 16.56
N ILE A 35 -7.27 -4.06 15.75
CA ILE A 35 -6.10 -4.57 15.03
C ILE A 35 -5.09 -5.12 16.04
N GLN A 36 -4.68 -4.35 17.04
CA GLN A 36 -3.69 -4.79 18.05
C GLN A 36 -4.14 -6.04 18.81
N LYS A 37 -5.43 -6.14 19.16
CA LYS A 37 -6.00 -7.34 19.78
C LYS A 37 -5.91 -8.57 18.87
N SER A 38 -6.09 -8.38 17.56
CA SER A 38 -5.98 -9.44 16.55
C SER A 38 -4.55 -9.97 16.45
N GLN A 39 -3.56 -9.07 16.45
CA GLN A 39 -2.14 -9.41 16.34
C GLN A 39 -1.66 -10.30 17.49
N ASN A 40 -2.11 -10.03 18.72
CA ASN A 40 -1.68 -10.75 19.93
C ASN A 40 -1.90 -12.27 19.86
N ASN A 41 -2.87 -12.74 19.08
CA ASN A 41 -3.18 -14.17 18.95
C ASN A 41 -2.54 -14.83 17.72
N TRP A 42 -1.83 -14.07 16.88
CA TRP A 42 -1.32 -14.57 15.61
C TRP A 42 -0.27 -15.67 15.79
N TYR A 43 0.75 -15.39 16.60
CA TYR A 43 1.86 -16.33 16.80
C TYR A 43 1.50 -17.59 17.62
N ALA A 44 0.34 -17.60 18.27
CA ALA A 44 -0.22 -18.83 18.85
C ALA A 44 -0.80 -19.79 17.80
N LYS A 45 -1.05 -19.30 16.57
CA LYS A 45 -1.71 -20.05 15.48
C LYS A 45 -0.86 -20.21 14.23
N ALA A 46 0.16 -19.37 14.06
CA ALA A 46 1.03 -19.35 12.89
C ALA A 46 2.48 -19.03 13.29
N SER A 47 3.44 -19.51 12.51
CA SER A 47 4.87 -19.29 12.76
C SER A 47 5.50 -18.22 11.85
N CYS A 48 4.76 -17.74 10.85
CA CYS A 48 5.26 -16.81 9.84
C CYS A 48 4.66 -15.40 9.99
N VAL A 49 5.35 -14.42 9.41
CA VAL A 49 4.87 -13.04 9.28
C VAL A 49 3.68 -12.99 8.33
N SER A 50 2.65 -12.22 8.68
CA SER A 50 1.46 -12.05 7.84
C SER A 50 1.30 -10.62 7.33
N CYS A 51 0.88 -10.50 6.08
CA CYS A 51 0.54 -9.21 5.49
C CYS A 51 -0.58 -8.51 6.28
N HIS A 52 -1.55 -9.29 6.76
CA HIS A 52 -2.74 -8.76 7.44
C HIS A 52 -2.55 -8.53 8.94
N GLN A 53 -1.58 -9.21 9.55
CA GLN A 53 -1.36 -9.14 11.00
C GLN A 53 -0.08 -8.43 11.39
N GLN A 54 0.88 -8.21 10.50
CA GLN A 54 2.12 -7.50 10.84
C GLN A 54 2.35 -6.34 9.87
N VAL A 55 2.33 -6.61 8.56
CA VAL A 55 2.74 -5.63 7.54
C VAL A 55 1.75 -4.46 7.44
N PHE A 56 0.48 -4.71 7.11
CA PHE A 56 -0.52 -3.65 6.98
C PHE A 56 -0.84 -2.96 8.32
N PRO A 57 -0.91 -3.67 9.47
CA PRO A 57 -0.99 -3.01 10.77
C PRO A 57 0.15 -2.03 11.05
N ALA A 58 1.41 -2.37 10.75
CA ALA A 58 2.52 -1.43 10.95
C ALA A 58 2.37 -0.13 10.14
N LEU A 59 1.87 -0.24 8.89
CA LEU A 59 1.54 0.94 8.07
C LEU A 59 0.37 1.74 8.67
N ALA A 60 -0.68 1.05 9.13
CA ALA A 60 -1.82 1.69 9.76
C ALA A 60 -1.44 2.41 11.06
N PHE A 61 -0.51 1.85 11.85
CA PHE A 61 -0.03 2.49 13.08
C PHE A 61 0.81 3.73 12.80
N ARG A 62 1.61 3.74 11.73
CA ARG A 62 2.27 4.98 11.28
C ARG A 62 1.23 6.06 10.96
N ALA A 63 0.21 5.74 10.16
CA ALA A 63 -0.85 6.69 9.83
C ALA A 63 -1.62 7.15 11.08
N ALA A 64 -1.89 6.24 12.03
CA ALA A 64 -2.54 6.57 13.29
C ALA A 64 -1.72 7.62 14.08
N ARG A 65 -0.41 7.41 14.22
CA ARG A 65 0.50 8.35 14.88
C ARG A 65 0.52 9.72 14.18
N GLU A 66 0.59 9.74 12.85
CA GLU A 66 0.57 10.98 12.05
C GLU A 66 -0.74 11.78 12.24
N HIS A 67 -1.82 11.13 12.65
CA HIS A 67 -3.13 11.74 12.91
C HIS A 67 -3.49 11.87 14.40
N GLY A 68 -2.55 11.63 15.32
CA GLY A 68 -2.79 11.72 16.76
C GLY A 68 -3.77 10.66 17.31
N ILE A 69 -3.98 9.57 16.58
CA ILE A 69 -4.76 8.42 17.04
C ILE A 69 -3.85 7.56 17.92
N PRO A 70 -4.26 7.23 19.16
CA PRO A 70 -3.42 6.48 20.08
C PRO A 70 -3.17 5.04 19.59
N VAL A 71 -1.94 4.59 19.78
CA VAL A 71 -1.47 3.22 19.50
C VAL A 71 -0.86 2.69 20.80
N ASP A 72 -1.14 1.43 21.17
CA ASP A 72 -0.35 0.78 22.23
C ASP A 72 1.07 0.52 21.70
N GLU A 73 1.99 1.43 22.02
CA GLU A 73 3.36 1.41 21.51
C GLU A 73 4.16 0.20 21.98
N LYS A 74 3.88 -0.31 23.18
CA LYS A 74 4.56 -1.50 23.71
C LYS A 74 4.18 -2.72 22.90
N ALA A 75 2.88 -2.90 22.63
CA ALA A 75 2.40 -4.00 21.79
C ALA A 75 2.91 -3.86 20.34
N ALA A 76 2.84 -2.65 19.77
CA ALA A 76 3.34 -2.39 18.41
C ALA A 76 4.84 -2.67 18.27
N HIS A 77 5.65 -2.31 19.26
CA HIS A 77 7.09 -2.60 19.26
C HIS A 77 7.38 -4.11 19.37
N ALA A 78 6.67 -4.81 20.24
CA ALA A 78 6.85 -6.26 20.41
C ALA A 78 6.47 -7.02 19.12
N ASP A 79 5.35 -6.67 18.49
CA ASP A 79 4.95 -7.25 17.20
C ASP A 79 5.97 -6.92 16.11
N ALA A 80 6.44 -5.67 16.00
CA ALA A 80 7.45 -5.28 15.03
C ALA A 80 8.79 -6.03 15.19
N ALA A 81 9.24 -6.24 16.44
CA ALA A 81 10.46 -6.99 16.71
C ALA A 81 10.33 -8.46 16.26
N ALA A 82 9.19 -9.10 16.54
CA ALA A 82 8.91 -10.46 16.08
C ALA A 82 8.76 -10.53 14.55
N ALA A 83 8.08 -9.55 13.96
CA ALA A 83 7.77 -9.51 12.54
C ALA A 83 8.99 -9.23 11.68
N PHE A 84 9.81 -8.25 12.05
CA PHE A 84 10.85 -7.70 11.20
C PHE A 84 12.26 -8.00 11.69
N GLY A 85 12.41 -8.73 12.81
CA GLY A 85 13.71 -9.11 13.37
C GLY A 85 14.60 -9.89 12.41
N PHE A 86 14.02 -10.57 11.41
CA PHE A 86 14.76 -11.27 10.37
C PHE A 86 15.64 -10.33 9.50
N TYR A 87 15.37 -9.02 9.46
CA TYR A 87 16.25 -8.03 8.82
C TYR A 87 17.57 -7.79 9.56
N SER A 88 17.86 -8.56 10.61
CA SER A 88 19.19 -8.65 11.24
C SER A 88 20.01 -9.87 10.81
N ASN A 89 19.42 -10.79 10.03
CA ASN A 89 20.06 -12.04 9.62
C ASN A 89 20.61 -11.93 8.18
N LEU A 90 21.92 -11.80 8.05
CA LEU A 90 22.60 -11.67 6.75
C LEU A 90 22.56 -12.95 5.92
N GLU A 91 22.71 -14.13 6.55
CA GLU A 91 22.68 -15.42 5.86
C GLU A 91 21.33 -15.64 5.19
N ARG A 92 20.24 -15.42 5.94
CA ARG A 92 18.87 -15.48 5.41
C ARG A 92 18.66 -14.50 4.25
N ALA A 93 19.21 -13.30 4.35
CA ALA A 93 19.10 -12.29 3.29
C ALA A 93 19.88 -12.71 2.02
N ALA A 94 21.05 -13.32 2.20
CA ALA A 94 21.89 -13.79 1.10
C ALA A 94 21.29 -15.01 0.39
N GLU A 95 20.71 -15.94 1.14
CA GLU A 95 20.01 -17.11 0.59
C GLU A 95 18.75 -16.72 -0.17
N PHE A 96 18.00 -15.75 0.36
CA PHE A 96 16.76 -15.23 -0.25
C PHE A 96 15.73 -16.34 -0.59
N THR A 97 15.71 -17.41 0.21
CA THR A 97 14.89 -18.62 0.01
C THR A 97 13.49 -18.53 0.63
N TYR A 98 13.27 -17.59 1.56
CA TYR A 98 12.02 -17.43 2.31
C TYR A 98 11.05 -16.43 1.66
N VAL A 99 11.06 -16.37 0.33
CA VAL A 99 10.38 -15.32 -0.45
C VAL A 99 9.28 -15.93 -1.30
N ILE A 100 8.04 -15.44 -1.11
CA ILE A 100 6.86 -15.89 -1.87
C ILE A 100 6.68 -15.03 -3.12
N ASP A 101 6.64 -13.70 -2.92
CA ASP A 101 6.59 -12.71 -4.00
C ASP A 101 7.66 -11.65 -3.71
N PRO A 102 8.78 -11.69 -4.44
CA PRO A 102 9.93 -10.85 -4.13
C PRO A 102 9.67 -9.38 -4.41
N ALA A 103 8.86 -9.05 -5.42
CA ALA A 103 8.61 -7.65 -5.70
C ALA A 103 7.57 -7.10 -4.74
N LEU A 104 6.43 -7.77 -4.60
CA LEU A 104 5.29 -7.21 -3.89
C LEU A 104 5.36 -7.43 -2.38
N ASN A 105 5.50 -8.69 -1.94
CA ASN A 105 5.47 -9.01 -0.51
C ASN A 105 6.68 -8.43 0.23
N ASP A 106 7.88 -8.61 -0.32
CA ASP A 106 9.09 -8.09 0.34
C ASP A 106 9.10 -6.56 0.34
N SER A 107 8.66 -5.89 -0.74
CA SER A 107 8.61 -4.43 -0.75
C SER A 107 7.59 -3.89 0.25
N TYR A 108 6.40 -4.50 0.37
CA TYR A 108 5.46 -4.15 1.43
C TYR A 108 6.07 -4.38 2.82
N GLY A 109 6.74 -5.53 3.03
CA GLY A 109 7.42 -5.85 4.27
C GLY A 109 8.49 -4.82 4.64
N MET A 110 9.27 -4.35 3.66
CA MET A 110 10.27 -3.31 3.85
C MET A 110 9.63 -1.98 4.22
N ILE A 111 8.62 -1.50 3.50
CA ILE A 111 7.93 -0.24 3.84
C ILE A 111 7.31 -0.33 5.24
N ALA A 112 6.73 -1.47 5.61
CA ALA A 112 6.17 -1.71 6.94
C ALA A 112 7.25 -1.73 8.03
N ALA A 113 8.40 -2.37 7.77
CA ALA A 113 9.54 -2.34 8.66
C ALA A 113 10.04 -0.91 8.87
N ASN A 114 10.08 -0.10 7.83
CA ASN A 114 10.44 1.33 7.92
C ASN A 114 9.43 2.10 8.78
N ALA A 115 8.13 1.86 8.55
CA ALA A 115 7.05 2.45 9.34
C ALA A 115 7.10 2.03 10.83
N ALA A 116 7.64 0.85 11.12
CA ALA A 116 7.88 0.35 12.48
C ALA A 116 9.24 0.77 13.07
N GLY A 117 10.04 1.57 12.35
CA GLY A 117 11.31 2.12 12.84
C GLY A 117 12.56 1.28 12.53
N VAL A 118 12.47 0.23 11.70
CA VAL A 118 13.64 -0.52 11.25
C VAL A 118 14.50 0.37 10.35
N ARG A 119 15.68 0.74 10.85
CA ARG A 119 16.63 1.60 10.13
C ARG A 119 17.34 0.84 9.01
N PRO A 120 17.80 1.54 7.95
CA PRO A 120 18.65 0.93 6.94
C PRO A 120 19.91 0.30 7.53
N SER A 121 20.21 -0.91 7.07
CA SER A 121 21.37 -1.72 7.42
C SER A 121 21.91 -2.44 6.18
N LEU A 122 23.07 -3.11 6.31
CA LEU A 122 23.59 -3.96 5.24
C LEU A 122 22.58 -5.04 4.84
N VAL A 123 21.91 -5.66 5.81
CA VAL A 123 20.95 -6.74 5.56
C VAL A 123 19.74 -6.23 4.79
N THR A 124 19.14 -5.10 5.20
CA THR A 124 18.01 -4.51 4.46
C THR A 124 18.44 -4.07 3.04
N ALA A 125 19.70 -3.67 2.87
CA ALA A 125 20.23 -3.32 1.56
C ALA A 125 20.44 -4.54 0.65
N VAL A 126 20.74 -5.72 1.21
CA VAL A 126 20.76 -6.98 0.44
C VAL A 126 19.36 -7.28 -0.10
N TYR A 127 18.32 -7.21 0.75
CA TYR A 127 16.93 -7.33 0.31
C TYR A 127 16.60 -6.30 -0.79
N ALA A 128 16.91 -5.02 -0.57
CA ALA A 128 16.65 -3.95 -1.54
C ALA A 128 17.32 -4.23 -2.89
N ARG A 129 18.57 -4.70 -2.89
CA ARG A 129 19.31 -5.04 -4.11
C ARG A 129 18.66 -6.21 -4.85
N LEU A 130 18.28 -7.26 -4.13
CA LEU A 130 17.67 -8.45 -4.72
C LEU A 130 16.29 -8.13 -5.33
N VAL A 131 15.48 -7.34 -4.64
CA VAL A 131 14.21 -6.84 -5.18
C VAL A 131 14.46 -5.94 -6.40
N ALA A 132 15.39 -4.99 -6.30
CA ALA A 132 15.73 -4.08 -7.39
C ALA A 132 16.16 -4.83 -8.67
N ALA A 133 16.92 -5.92 -8.53
CA ALA A 133 17.42 -6.72 -9.64
C ALA A 133 16.33 -7.41 -10.47
N ARG A 134 15.09 -7.48 -9.97
CA ARG A 134 13.93 -8.09 -10.64
C ARG A 134 13.10 -7.10 -11.47
N GLN A 135 13.59 -5.88 -11.65
CA GLN A 135 12.94 -4.92 -12.54
C GLN A 135 12.96 -5.42 -13.98
N GLU A 136 11.81 -5.40 -14.63
CA GLU A 136 11.68 -5.71 -16.04
C GLU A 136 12.36 -4.64 -16.93
N PRO A 137 12.75 -4.96 -18.17
CA PRO A 137 13.45 -4.03 -19.05
C PRO A 137 12.72 -2.70 -19.30
N ASP A 138 11.38 -2.72 -19.35
CA ASP A 138 10.52 -1.55 -19.53
C ASP A 138 10.24 -0.77 -18.24
N GLY A 139 10.77 -1.22 -17.09
CA GLY A 139 10.81 -0.47 -15.84
C GLY A 139 9.84 -0.92 -14.75
N HIS A 140 8.98 -1.90 -15.00
CA HIS A 140 8.02 -2.36 -14.00
C HIS A 140 8.54 -3.55 -13.18
N TRP A 141 7.76 -3.94 -12.18
CA TRP A 141 7.91 -5.22 -11.49
C TRP A 141 6.62 -6.03 -11.60
N GLU A 142 6.77 -7.32 -11.85
CA GLU A 142 5.68 -8.28 -11.87
C GLU A 142 5.34 -8.78 -10.46
N THR A 143 4.11 -9.26 -10.31
CA THR A 143 3.63 -9.94 -9.10
C THR A 143 3.01 -11.27 -9.50
N GLY A 144 3.36 -12.32 -8.75
CA GLY A 144 2.70 -13.63 -8.85
C GLY A 144 1.43 -13.71 -8.00
N ASP A 145 1.23 -12.74 -7.10
CA ASP A 145 0.08 -12.68 -6.22
C ASP A 145 -1.25 -12.38 -6.95
N VAL A 146 -2.34 -12.93 -6.43
CA VAL A 146 -3.69 -12.90 -7.02
C VAL A 146 -4.74 -12.51 -5.98
N ARG A 147 -4.43 -11.48 -5.19
CA ARG A 147 -5.25 -10.99 -4.07
C ARG A 147 -5.67 -9.53 -4.31
N PRO A 148 -6.61 -9.26 -5.24
CA PRO A 148 -7.09 -7.90 -5.46
C PRO A 148 -7.89 -7.36 -4.26
N PRO A 149 -7.92 -6.02 -4.04
CA PRO A 149 -7.10 -5.00 -4.72
C PRO A 149 -5.68 -4.86 -4.15
N GLN A 150 -5.40 -5.45 -2.98
CA GLN A 150 -4.14 -5.21 -2.25
C GLN A 150 -2.88 -5.71 -2.97
N SER A 151 -2.97 -6.84 -3.67
CA SER A 151 -1.78 -7.56 -4.11
C SER A 151 -2.03 -8.36 -5.37
N TYR A 152 -2.07 -7.67 -6.52
CA TYR A 152 -2.47 -8.28 -7.80
C TYR A 152 -2.02 -7.54 -9.07
N SER A 153 -1.73 -6.24 -8.99
CA SER A 153 -1.44 -5.40 -10.16
C SER A 153 0.04 -5.03 -10.23
N PRO A 154 0.70 -5.20 -11.39
CA PRO A 154 2.05 -4.69 -11.65
C PRO A 154 2.18 -3.18 -11.39
N PHE A 155 1.07 -2.43 -11.49
CA PHE A 155 1.05 -1.02 -11.11
C PHE A 155 1.38 -0.82 -9.63
N THR A 156 0.60 -1.45 -8.77
CA THR A 156 0.81 -1.40 -7.31
C THR A 156 2.18 -1.93 -6.93
N THR A 157 2.58 -3.06 -7.52
CA THR A 157 3.92 -3.65 -7.30
C THR A 157 5.02 -2.66 -7.64
N THR A 158 4.98 -2.06 -8.82
CA THR A 158 6.01 -1.11 -9.27
C THR A 158 6.09 0.10 -8.33
N ALA A 159 4.95 0.67 -7.93
CA ALA A 159 4.93 1.82 -7.03
C ALA A 159 5.54 1.52 -5.64
N ILE A 160 5.20 0.37 -5.07
CA ILE A 160 5.68 -0.05 -3.74
C ILE A 160 7.16 -0.44 -3.80
N THR A 161 7.56 -1.17 -4.84
CA THR A 161 8.96 -1.57 -5.01
C THR A 161 9.88 -0.37 -5.17
N VAL A 162 9.48 0.65 -5.93
CA VAL A 162 10.21 1.92 -6.00
C VAL A 162 10.43 2.52 -4.62
N ARG A 163 9.39 2.59 -3.79
CA ARG A 163 9.52 3.13 -2.43
C ARG A 163 10.44 2.28 -1.56
N ALA A 164 10.35 0.96 -1.63
CA ALA A 164 11.18 0.06 -0.84
C ALA A 164 12.68 0.20 -1.16
N ILE A 165 13.04 0.25 -2.45
CA ILE A 165 14.46 0.39 -2.86
C ILE A 165 15.02 1.78 -2.55
N GLN A 166 14.17 2.83 -2.54
CA GLN A 166 14.57 4.16 -2.08
C GLN A 166 14.83 4.22 -0.58
N LEU A 167 14.04 3.50 0.22
CA LEU A 167 14.17 3.47 1.68
C LEU A 167 15.43 2.72 2.15
N TYR A 168 15.78 1.62 1.46
CA TYR A 168 16.78 0.68 1.95
C TYR A 168 17.96 0.41 1.02
N GLY A 169 17.99 1.03 -0.17
CA GLY A 169 19.13 0.92 -1.08
C GLY A 169 20.43 1.37 -0.42
N HIS A 170 21.52 0.63 -0.63
CA HIS A 170 22.83 1.01 -0.11
C HIS A 170 23.33 2.29 -0.81
N PRO A 171 24.02 3.22 -0.13
CA PRO A 171 24.57 4.43 -0.75
C PRO A 171 25.45 4.17 -1.98
N SER A 172 26.22 3.08 -2.00
CA SER A 172 27.05 2.71 -3.18
C SER A 172 26.24 2.33 -4.42
N GLN A 173 24.94 2.04 -4.27
CA GLN A 173 24.04 1.69 -5.37
C GLN A 173 23.13 2.85 -5.78
N LYS A 174 23.35 4.06 -5.23
CA LYS A 174 22.48 5.23 -5.47
C LYS A 174 22.23 5.49 -6.96
N ALA A 175 23.25 5.42 -7.80
CA ALA A 175 23.10 5.65 -9.25
C ALA A 175 22.23 4.58 -9.94
N ASP A 176 22.41 3.30 -9.59
CA ASP A 176 21.56 2.20 -10.09
C ASP A 176 20.11 2.37 -9.61
N VAL A 177 19.91 2.64 -8.32
CA VAL A 177 18.57 2.90 -7.75
C VAL A 177 17.89 4.06 -8.48
N LEU A 178 18.57 5.19 -8.70
CA LEU A 178 18.00 6.33 -9.43
C LEU A 178 17.60 5.97 -10.86
N THR A 179 18.41 5.16 -11.55
CA THR A 179 18.11 4.68 -12.90
C THR A 179 16.87 3.79 -12.92
N ARG A 180 16.74 2.87 -11.96
CA ARG A 180 15.56 2.01 -11.82
C ARG A 180 14.31 2.81 -11.50
N VAL A 181 14.41 3.77 -10.58
CA VAL A 181 13.32 4.69 -10.22
C VAL A 181 12.87 5.51 -11.43
N ALA A 182 13.80 6.00 -12.26
CA ALA A 182 13.46 6.74 -13.47
C ALA A 182 12.64 5.89 -14.45
N ARG A 183 13.09 4.67 -14.77
CA ARG A 183 12.34 3.74 -15.65
C ARG A 183 10.97 3.39 -15.10
N ALA A 184 10.89 3.11 -13.81
CA ALA A 184 9.63 2.79 -13.12
C ALA A 184 8.64 3.96 -13.19
N ARG A 185 9.11 5.19 -13.02
CA ARG A 185 8.27 6.40 -13.16
C ARG A 185 7.76 6.55 -14.58
N SER A 186 8.62 6.39 -15.58
CA SER A 186 8.19 6.41 -16.99
C SER A 186 7.12 5.37 -17.26
N TRP A 187 7.27 4.15 -16.73
CA TRP A 187 6.28 3.09 -16.87
C TRP A 187 4.97 3.38 -16.13
N LEU A 188 5.01 3.91 -14.90
CA LEU A 188 3.84 4.22 -14.08
C LEU A 188 2.95 5.32 -14.68
N VAL A 189 3.51 6.25 -15.48
CA VAL A 189 2.72 7.29 -16.16
C VAL A 189 1.92 6.71 -17.33
N PHE A 190 2.49 5.71 -18.03
CA PHE A 190 1.86 5.10 -19.21
C PHE A 190 1.96 3.55 -19.18
N PRO A 191 1.31 2.88 -18.22
CA PRO A 191 1.37 1.44 -18.14
C PRO A 191 0.64 0.82 -19.35
N PRO A 192 1.22 -0.21 -20.02
CA PRO A 192 0.54 -0.89 -21.11
C PRO A 192 -0.81 -1.47 -20.67
N ALA A 193 -1.88 -1.18 -21.42
CA ALA A 193 -3.26 -1.54 -21.07
C ALA A 193 -3.51 -3.06 -20.90
N SER A 194 -2.62 -3.91 -21.40
CA SER A 194 -2.69 -5.37 -21.27
C SER A 194 -2.14 -5.91 -19.94
N ARG A 195 -1.38 -5.10 -19.19
CA ARG A 195 -0.68 -5.54 -17.97
C ARG A 195 -1.32 -5.06 -16.67
N ASP A 196 -2.17 -4.05 -16.74
CA ASP A 196 -2.95 -3.63 -15.57
C ASP A 196 -4.23 -4.46 -15.46
N ARG A 197 -4.12 -5.58 -14.73
CA ARG A 197 -5.22 -6.53 -14.53
C ARG A 197 -6.36 -5.98 -13.67
N GLY A 198 -6.32 -4.73 -13.19
CA GLY A 198 -7.47 -4.16 -12.48
C GLY A 198 -7.56 -2.65 -12.34
N ALA A 199 -6.84 -1.88 -13.17
CA ALA A 199 -7.22 -0.47 -13.41
C ALA A 199 -8.44 -0.29 -14.32
N ARG A 200 -9.10 -1.34 -14.80
CA ARG A 200 -10.33 -1.17 -15.61
C ARG A 200 -11.56 -1.04 -14.72
N VAL A 201 -11.72 0.11 -14.07
CA VAL A 201 -13.06 0.68 -13.92
C VAL A 201 -13.46 1.13 -15.33
N PRO A 202 -14.57 0.66 -15.93
CA PRO A 202 -14.92 1.08 -17.28
C PRO A 202 -15.30 2.56 -17.24
N THR A 203 -14.45 3.45 -17.73
CA THR A 203 -14.92 4.72 -18.27
C THR A 203 -15.78 4.39 -19.48
N ALA A 204 -17.10 4.52 -19.30
CA ALA A 204 -18.11 4.31 -20.32
C ALA A 204 -17.82 5.19 -21.54
N GLY A 205 -17.28 4.56 -22.58
CA GLY A 205 -16.85 5.23 -23.80
C GLY A 205 -16.96 4.35 -25.03
N ARG A 206 -18.09 3.65 -25.20
CA ARG A 206 -18.69 3.26 -26.50
C ARG A 206 -19.87 2.31 -26.28
N LEU A 207 -21.06 2.89 -26.26
CA LEU A 207 -22.20 2.37 -27.00
C LEU A 207 -23.02 3.59 -27.43
N LEU A 208 -22.59 4.19 -28.54
CA LEU A 208 -23.34 5.22 -29.23
C LEU A 208 -24.59 4.56 -29.84
N GLY A 209 -25.72 4.94 -29.27
CA GLY A 209 -27.07 4.75 -29.80
C GLY A 209 -28.03 5.74 -29.13
N ARG A 210 -27.91 7.03 -29.49
CA ARG A 210 -28.99 8.07 -29.61
C ARG A 210 -30.18 7.99 -28.61
N ARG A 211 -30.58 9.01 -27.81
CA ARG A 211 -30.62 10.48 -27.88
C ARG A 211 -30.98 11.08 -26.50
N GLY A 212 -30.47 12.28 -26.20
CA GLY A 212 -31.02 13.30 -25.26
C GLY A 212 -30.90 12.97 -23.77
N SER A 213 -30.51 13.86 -22.85
CA SER A 213 -30.31 15.31 -22.85
C SER A 213 -29.56 15.69 -21.56
N GLY A 214 -28.49 16.49 -21.68
CA GLY A 214 -28.04 17.49 -20.71
C GLY A 214 -27.69 17.08 -19.26
N HIS A 215 -26.43 16.68 -19.04
CA HIS A 215 -25.61 17.22 -17.94
C HIS A 215 -24.14 16.89 -18.21
N ALA A 216 -23.27 17.90 -18.13
CA ALA A 216 -21.83 17.73 -18.17
C ALA A 216 -21.35 17.09 -16.84
N PRO A 217 -20.47 16.07 -16.85
CA PRO A 217 -19.79 15.65 -15.64
C PRO A 217 -18.49 16.45 -15.48
N GLU A 218 -18.29 17.00 -14.27
CA GLU A 218 -17.04 17.58 -13.80
C GLU A 218 -15.88 16.57 -13.90
N ASP A 219 -14.71 17.10 -14.24
CA ASP A 219 -13.52 16.35 -14.60
C ASP A 219 -12.90 15.59 -13.41
N GLY A 220 -12.91 14.26 -13.49
CA GLY A 220 -12.33 13.33 -12.52
C GLY A 220 -10.80 13.19 -12.60
N HIS A 221 -10.06 14.29 -12.75
CA HIS A 221 -8.58 14.27 -12.77
C HIS A 221 -7.93 14.16 -11.37
N GLY A 222 -8.72 14.09 -10.29
CA GLY A 222 -8.23 14.19 -8.91
C GLY A 222 -7.61 12.94 -8.29
N THR A 223 -7.77 11.73 -8.82
CA THR A 223 -7.47 10.50 -8.03
C THR A 223 -6.07 9.91 -8.23
N GLN A 224 -5.40 10.16 -9.36
CA GLN A 224 -4.06 9.58 -9.63
C GLN A 224 -2.91 10.40 -9.05
N SER A 225 -3.05 11.74 -9.03
CA SER A 225 -2.05 12.67 -8.50
C SER A 225 -1.82 12.48 -6.98
N HIS A 226 -2.88 12.26 -6.21
CA HIS A 226 -2.77 12.09 -4.75
C HIS A 226 -2.16 10.75 -4.32
N ALA A 227 -2.21 9.72 -5.16
CA ALA A 227 -1.51 8.46 -4.88
C ALA A 227 0.00 8.64 -5.03
N ALA A 228 0.46 9.31 -6.11
CA ALA A 228 1.88 9.52 -6.38
C ALA A 228 2.60 10.35 -5.29
N GLY A 229 1.96 11.41 -4.78
CA GLY A 229 2.52 12.23 -3.68
C GLY A 229 2.70 11.44 -2.37
N ARG A 230 1.77 10.52 -2.05
CA ARG A 230 1.87 9.66 -0.86
C ARG A 230 3.01 8.64 -0.91
N TRP A 231 3.50 8.29 -2.11
CA TRP A 231 4.60 7.33 -2.30
C TRP A 231 5.97 7.99 -2.50
N GLY A 232 6.08 9.32 -2.37
CA GLY A 232 7.36 10.02 -2.54
C GLY A 232 7.89 9.97 -3.97
N LEU A 233 6.98 9.90 -4.96
CA LEU A 233 7.30 9.97 -6.39
C LEU A 233 7.43 11.42 -6.89
N GLU A 234 7.82 12.36 -6.02
CA GLU A 234 8.01 13.77 -6.39
C GLU A 234 9.40 14.01 -6.99
N LEU A 235 9.48 14.97 -7.91
CA LEU A 235 10.67 15.29 -8.70
C LEU A 235 11.72 15.92 -7.78
N ALA A 236 12.94 15.38 -7.79
CA ALA A 236 14.14 16.12 -7.40
C ALA A 236 14.83 16.59 -8.68
#